data_AF-A0A450XBB6-F1
#
_entry.id   AF-A0A450XBB6-F1
#
_cell.length_a   1.000
_cell.length_b   1.000
_cell.length_c   1.000
_cell.angle_alpha   90.00
_cell.angle_beta   90.00
_cell.angle_gamma   90.00
#
_symmetry.space_group_name_H-M   'P 1'
#
loop_
_entity.id
_entity.type
_entity.pdbx_description
1 polymer ?
#
loop_
_entity_poly.entity_id
_entity_poly.type
_entity_poly.pdbx_seq_one_letter_code
_entity_poly.pdbx_strand_id
1 'polypeptide(L)'
;MIFIEYVHQHLAKYGADVRRDRRYVCQCGKPVTDTEAVRERLAAGKTFVYCQMCDEKVPLIDLIEQRLASDPVARKILKMEEAATRELDTQSLEQILLGHVQAITGEAGQIFRRLAEFDYGIDGEVEFKGSDGKPSGRKIYLQLKSGDSYLRTRKRDGEEVFDVQNERHLDYWVSQSADVYLVIRQTEEARMERDRDGKGRIRWMNVSRYLRERQDKASRQIVFSGEALTMEAVWRVRDELLGKG
;
A
#
# COMPACT_ATOMS: atom_id res chain seq x y z
N MET A 1 27.09 -21.87 -10.26
CA MET A 1 26.06 -21.01 -10.89
C MET A 1 25.05 -20.45 -9.88
N ILE A 2 24.54 -21.23 -8.92
CA ILE A 2 23.57 -20.77 -7.88
C ILE A 2 24.04 -19.53 -7.11
N PHE A 3 25.34 -19.45 -6.79
CA PHE A 3 25.90 -18.32 -6.05
C PHE A 3 25.83 -16.99 -6.80
N ILE A 4 26.09 -16.99 -8.12
CA ILE A 4 26.07 -15.75 -8.92
C ILE A 4 24.64 -15.24 -9.08
N GLU A 5 23.68 -16.16 -9.22
CA GLU A 5 22.26 -15.86 -9.26
C GLU A 5 21.76 -15.26 -7.94
N TYR A 6 22.15 -15.86 -6.81
CA TYR A 6 21.87 -15.31 -5.48
C TYR A 6 22.44 -13.91 -5.30
N VAL A 7 23.71 -13.69 -5.68
CA VAL A 7 24.35 -12.36 -5.57
C VAL A 7 23.63 -11.33 -6.43
N HIS A 8 23.21 -11.69 -7.65
CA HIS A 8 22.46 -10.78 -8.51
C HIS A 8 21.11 -10.38 -7.91
N GLN A 9 20.35 -11.37 -7.41
CA GLN A 9 19.05 -11.11 -6.75
C GLN A 9 19.21 -10.32 -5.46
N HIS A 10 20.22 -10.63 -4.65
CA HIS A 10 20.50 -9.94 -3.40
C HIS A 10 20.93 -8.49 -3.63
N LEU A 11 21.80 -8.23 -4.60
CA LEU A 11 22.21 -6.86 -4.97
C LEU A 11 21.06 -6.07 -5.59
N ALA A 12 20.18 -6.69 -6.39
CA ALA A 12 18.98 -6.04 -6.89
C ALA A 12 18.00 -5.67 -5.77
N LYS A 13 17.96 -6.46 -4.69
CA LYS A 13 17.05 -6.27 -3.55
C LYS A 13 17.55 -5.26 -2.52
N TYR A 14 18.85 -5.25 -2.22
CA TYR A 14 19.41 -4.47 -1.10
C TYR A 14 20.44 -3.43 -1.52
N GLY A 15 20.82 -3.38 -2.79
CA GLY A 15 21.82 -2.45 -3.29
C GLY A 15 21.23 -1.09 -3.63
N ALA A 16 21.76 -0.03 -3.03
CA ALA A 16 21.63 1.33 -3.55
C ALA A 16 22.83 1.62 -4.49
N ASP A 17 22.58 2.24 -5.64
CA ASP A 17 23.61 2.67 -6.62
C ASP A 17 24.57 1.56 -7.10
N VAL A 18 24.07 0.32 -7.24
CA VAL A 18 24.88 -0.79 -7.75
C VAL A 18 25.12 -0.66 -9.25
N ARG A 19 26.37 -0.44 -9.63
CA ARG A 19 26.82 -0.48 -11.03
C ARG A 19 27.51 -1.80 -11.36
N ARG A 20 26.93 -2.57 -12.28
CA ARG A 20 27.55 -3.79 -12.79
C ARG A 20 28.46 -3.47 -13.97
N ASP A 21 29.77 -3.52 -13.74
CA ASP A 21 30.76 -3.44 -14.82
C ASP A 21 31.09 -4.85 -15.36
N ARG A 22 31.02 -5.03 -16.68
CA ARG A 22 31.19 -6.34 -17.33
C ARG A 22 32.32 -6.27 -18.34
N ARG A 23 33.24 -7.24 -18.26
CA ARG A 23 34.32 -7.43 -19.23
C ARG A 23 33.99 -8.64 -20.10
N TYR A 24 33.96 -8.43 -21.42
CA TYR A 24 33.65 -9.45 -22.40
C TYR A 24 34.92 -9.92 -23.10
N VAL A 25 35.01 -11.22 -23.35
CA VAL A 25 36.12 -11.84 -24.10
C VAL A 25 35.52 -12.56 -25.29
N CYS A 26 36.03 -12.28 -26.49
CA CYS A 26 35.63 -12.97 -27.70
C CYS A 26 36.15 -14.42 -27.70
N GLN A 27 35.55 -15.29 -28.51
CA GLN A 27 36.02 -16.67 -28.70
C GLN A 27 37.45 -16.73 -29.27
N CYS A 28 37.90 -15.69 -29.98
CA CYS A 28 39.29 -15.55 -30.42
C CYS A 28 40.29 -15.26 -29.28
N GLY A 29 39.82 -15.21 -28.03
CA GLY A 29 40.63 -15.02 -26.82
C GLY A 29 40.98 -13.56 -26.50
N LYS A 30 40.57 -12.61 -27.35
CA LYS A 30 40.85 -11.18 -27.15
C LYS A 30 39.70 -10.48 -26.41
N PRO A 31 40.00 -9.58 -25.45
CA PRO A 31 38.99 -8.81 -24.74
C PRO A 31 38.33 -7.79 -25.67
N VAL A 32 37.04 -7.53 -25.45
CA VAL A 32 36.35 -6.39 -26.05
C VAL A 32 36.84 -5.13 -25.32
N THR A 33 37.66 -4.33 -26.01
CA THR A 33 38.29 -3.14 -25.44
C THR A 33 37.36 -1.93 -25.40
N ASP A 34 36.43 -1.86 -26.35
CA ASP A 34 35.44 -0.80 -26.44
C ASP A 34 34.24 -1.06 -25.50
N THR A 35 34.44 -0.75 -24.22
CA THR A 35 33.39 -0.88 -23.20
C THR A 35 32.27 0.15 -23.34
N GLU A 36 32.50 1.24 -24.09
CA GLU A 36 31.51 2.28 -24.36
C GLU A 36 30.52 1.81 -25.42
N ALA A 37 31.01 1.26 -26.54
CA ALA A 37 30.16 0.62 -27.54
C ALA A 37 29.33 -0.53 -26.96
N VAL A 38 29.87 -1.28 -25.99
CA VAL A 38 29.10 -2.30 -25.27
C VAL A 38 27.94 -1.69 -24.49
N ARG A 39 28.17 -0.59 -23.76
CA ARG A 39 27.13 0.11 -22.99
C ARG A 39 26.05 0.69 -23.89
N GLU A 40 26.43 1.37 -24.97
CA GLU A 40 25.49 1.95 -25.93
C GLU A 40 24.63 0.87 -26.57
N ARG A 41 25.23 -0.27 -26.93
CA ARG A 41 24.50 -1.40 -27.52
C ARG A 41 23.53 -2.04 -26.54
N LEU A 42 23.92 -2.19 -25.27
CA LEU A 42 23.02 -2.64 -24.20
C LEU A 42 21.86 -1.66 -23.98
N ALA A 43 22.14 -0.35 -23.94
CA ALA A 43 21.12 0.70 -23.81
C ALA A 43 20.15 0.71 -25.01
N ALA A 44 20.64 0.38 -26.21
CA ALA A 44 19.84 0.21 -27.41
C ALA A 44 19.15 -1.18 -27.53
N GLY A 45 19.19 -2.01 -26.48
CA GLY A 45 18.54 -3.32 -26.45
C GLY A 45 19.17 -4.38 -27.36
N LYS A 46 20.42 -4.19 -27.80
CA LYS A 46 21.15 -5.16 -28.62
C LYS A 46 21.76 -6.24 -27.74
N THR A 47 21.79 -7.47 -28.25
CA THR A 47 22.21 -8.67 -27.49
C THR A 47 23.64 -9.12 -27.77
N PHE A 48 24.35 -8.43 -28.66
CA PHE A 48 25.73 -8.77 -29.07
C PHE A 48 26.50 -7.52 -29.52
N VAL A 49 27.84 -7.60 -29.49
CA VAL A 49 28.78 -6.66 -30.13
C VAL A 49 29.69 -7.41 -31.10
N TYR A 50 30.28 -6.74 -32.07
CA TYR A 50 31.29 -7.36 -32.95
C TYR A 50 32.68 -7.25 -32.31
N CYS A 51 33.46 -8.31 -32.40
CA CYS A 51 34.86 -8.29 -31.96
C CYS A 51 35.69 -7.44 -32.91
N GLN A 52 36.46 -6.50 -32.36
CA GLN A 52 37.34 -5.59 -33.11
C GLN A 52 38.49 -6.29 -33.84
N MET A 53 38.69 -7.59 -33.62
CA MET A 53 39.88 -8.33 -34.06
C MET A 53 39.58 -9.46 -35.05
N CYS A 54 38.38 -10.04 -34.99
CA CYS A 54 37.98 -11.14 -35.87
C CYS A 54 36.57 -10.95 -36.46
N ASP A 55 35.93 -9.81 -36.21
CA ASP A 55 34.57 -9.47 -36.66
C ASP A 55 33.46 -10.48 -36.27
N GLU A 56 33.76 -11.42 -35.37
CA GLU A 56 32.77 -12.35 -34.83
C GLU A 56 31.86 -11.69 -33.80
N LYS A 57 30.64 -12.24 -33.64
CA LYS A 57 29.67 -11.76 -32.66
C LYS A 57 30.06 -12.24 -31.26
N VAL A 58 30.21 -11.30 -30.35
CA VAL A 58 30.37 -11.53 -28.91
C VAL A 58 28.99 -11.31 -28.24
N PRO A 59 28.36 -12.36 -27.68
CA PRO A 59 27.10 -12.22 -26.95
C PRO A 59 27.28 -11.33 -25.72
N LEU A 60 26.34 -10.40 -25.51
CA LEU A 60 26.32 -9.50 -24.36
C LEU A 60 25.41 -10.00 -23.23
N ILE A 61 24.46 -10.88 -23.55
CA ILE A 61 23.58 -11.53 -22.57
C ILE A 61 24.22 -12.86 -22.16
N ASP A 62 24.49 -13.04 -20.88
CA ASP A 62 25.10 -14.27 -20.38
C ASP A 62 24.07 -15.42 -20.25
N LEU A 63 24.58 -16.64 -20.05
CA LEU A 63 23.77 -17.84 -19.85
C LEU A 63 22.87 -17.77 -18.60
N ILE A 64 23.20 -16.93 -17.61
CA ILE A 64 22.45 -16.74 -16.37
C ILE A 64 21.22 -15.86 -16.64
N GLU A 65 21.38 -14.76 -17.37
CA GLU A 65 20.29 -13.89 -17.82
C GLU A 65 19.34 -14.62 -18.78
N GLN A 66 19.89 -15.45 -19.69
CA GLN A 66 19.09 -16.32 -20.55
C GLN A 66 18.30 -17.35 -19.73
N ARG A 67 18.92 -17.97 -18.72
CA ARG A 67 18.28 -18.97 -17.86
C ARG A 67 17.21 -18.37 -16.97
N LEU A 68 17.50 -17.27 -16.25
CA LEU A 68 16.53 -16.51 -15.44
C LEU A 68 15.33 -16.05 -16.27
N ALA A 69 15.56 -15.59 -17.50
CA ALA A 69 14.48 -15.19 -18.40
C ALA A 69 13.64 -16.40 -18.87
N SER A 70 14.25 -17.58 -19.03
CA SER A 70 13.59 -18.79 -19.54
C SER A 70 12.99 -19.70 -18.46
N ASP A 71 13.38 -19.56 -17.20
CA ASP A 71 13.00 -20.47 -16.12
C ASP A 71 11.62 -20.08 -15.52
N PRO A 72 10.57 -20.87 -15.78
CA PRO A 72 9.24 -20.58 -15.26
C PRO A 72 9.16 -20.65 -13.72
N VAL A 73 10.06 -21.40 -13.08
CA VAL A 73 10.16 -21.49 -11.61
C VAL A 73 10.75 -20.19 -11.06
N ALA A 74 11.82 -19.68 -11.65
CA ALA A 74 12.44 -18.41 -11.23
C ALA A 74 11.47 -17.22 -11.35
N ARG A 75 10.70 -17.15 -12.46
CA ARG A 75 9.64 -16.13 -12.63
C ARG A 75 8.53 -16.25 -11.59
N LYS A 76 8.16 -17.48 -11.23
CA LYS A 76 7.13 -17.73 -10.21
C LYS A 76 7.63 -17.33 -8.82
N ILE A 77 8.88 -17.66 -8.48
CA ILE A 77 9.53 -17.24 -7.23
C ILE A 77 9.55 -15.71 -7.14
N LEU A 78 10.00 -15.01 -8.18
CA LEU A 78 10.04 -13.55 -8.18
C LEU A 78 8.66 -12.92 -7.92
N LYS A 79 7.61 -13.42 -8.61
CA LYS A 79 6.24 -12.94 -8.40
C LYS A 79 5.72 -13.23 -6.99
N MET A 80 6.06 -14.38 -6.43
CA MET A 80 5.69 -14.74 -5.06
C MET A 80 6.40 -13.84 -4.05
N GLU A 81 7.68 -13.53 -4.25
CA GLU A 81 8.44 -12.61 -3.40
C GLU A 81 7.93 -11.16 -3.49
N GLU A 82 7.59 -10.69 -4.69
CA GLU A 82 6.97 -9.38 -4.89
C GLU A 82 5.61 -9.29 -4.17
N ALA A 83 4.79 -10.34 -4.26
CA ALA A 83 3.52 -10.41 -3.55
C ALA A 83 3.72 -10.42 -2.03
N ALA A 84 4.62 -11.25 -1.51
CA ALA A 84 4.93 -11.32 -0.08
C ALA A 84 5.48 -10.00 0.46
N THR A 85 6.33 -9.30 -0.31
CA THR A 85 6.85 -7.98 0.07
C THR A 85 5.72 -6.96 0.15
N ARG A 86 4.81 -6.92 -0.84
CA ARG A 86 3.64 -6.02 -0.83
C ARG A 86 2.69 -6.30 0.33
N GLU A 87 2.49 -7.58 0.67
CA GLU A 87 1.67 -7.98 1.82
C GLU A 87 2.29 -7.51 3.14
N LEU A 88 3.61 -7.71 3.32
CA LEU A 88 4.35 -7.23 4.50
C LEU A 88 4.32 -5.69 4.62
N ASP A 89 4.45 -4.98 3.50
CA ASP A 89 4.34 -3.51 3.48
C ASP A 89 2.93 -3.06 3.87
N THR A 90 1.89 -3.72 3.34
CA THR A 90 0.49 -3.43 3.68
C THR A 90 0.23 -3.67 5.16
N GLN A 91 0.68 -4.81 5.69
CA GLN A 91 0.55 -5.14 7.11
C GLN A 91 1.27 -4.13 7.99
N SER A 92 2.47 -3.68 7.60
CA SER A 92 3.22 -2.65 8.32
C SER A 92 2.48 -1.31 8.35
N LEU A 93 1.90 -0.90 7.22
CA LEU A 93 1.10 0.33 7.12
C LEU A 93 -0.17 0.26 7.98
N GLU A 94 -0.83 -0.89 8.04
CA GLU A 94 -2.00 -1.13 8.88
C GLU A 94 -1.65 -1.10 10.37
N GLN A 95 -0.52 -1.70 10.77
CA GLN A 95 -0.03 -1.63 12.15
C GLN A 95 0.24 -0.19 12.61
N ILE A 96 0.82 0.64 11.74
CA ILE A 96 1.05 2.07 12.02
C ILE A 96 -0.29 2.79 12.23
N LEU A 97 -1.28 2.55 11.37
CA LEU A 97 -2.61 3.16 11.50
C LEU A 97 -3.31 2.72 12.79
N LEU A 98 -3.24 1.44 13.13
CA LEU A 98 -3.76 0.91 14.37
C LEU A 98 -3.17 1.64 15.59
N GLY A 99 -1.84 1.83 15.61
CA GLY A 99 -1.14 2.56 16.67
C GLY A 99 -1.63 4.01 16.81
N HIS A 100 -1.81 4.73 15.70
CA HIS A 100 -2.33 6.10 15.73
C HIS A 100 -3.77 6.17 16.25
N VAL A 101 -4.65 5.27 15.80
CA VAL A 101 -6.04 5.22 16.28
C VAL A 101 -6.09 4.95 17.78
N GLN A 102 -5.27 4.01 18.25
CA GLN A 102 -5.16 3.70 19.68
C GLN A 102 -4.66 4.92 20.49
N ALA A 103 -3.67 5.65 19.98
CA ALA A 103 -3.17 6.86 20.63
C ALA A 103 -4.26 7.94 20.72
N ILE A 104 -4.89 8.31 19.59
CA ILE A 104 -5.91 9.36 19.53
C ILE A 104 -7.12 9.02 20.41
N THR A 105 -7.58 7.77 20.39
CA THR A 105 -8.71 7.33 21.21
C THR A 105 -8.37 7.29 22.70
N GLY A 106 -7.14 6.87 23.04
CA GLY A 106 -6.63 6.89 24.41
C GLY A 106 -6.49 8.32 24.96
N GLU A 107 -5.95 9.23 24.16
CA GLU A 107 -5.87 10.67 24.49
C GLU A 107 -7.27 11.29 24.67
N ALA A 108 -8.24 10.89 23.85
CA ALA A 108 -9.65 11.25 24.02
C ALA A 108 -10.31 10.61 25.26
N GLY A 109 -9.60 9.76 26.01
CA GLY A 109 -10.07 9.08 27.20
C GLY A 109 -11.01 7.90 26.94
N GLN A 110 -11.12 7.44 25.69
CA GLN A 110 -12.04 6.38 25.26
C GLN A 110 -11.33 5.01 25.22
N ILE A 111 -12.07 3.93 24.94
CA ILE A 111 -11.52 2.57 24.94
C ILE A 111 -11.48 2.04 23.51
N PHE A 112 -10.29 1.86 22.95
CA PHE A 112 -10.12 1.15 21.70
C PHE A 112 -9.80 -0.33 21.94
N ARG A 113 -10.45 -1.22 21.18
CA ARG A 113 -10.14 -2.66 21.15
C ARG A 113 -9.96 -3.10 19.70
N ARG A 114 -8.82 -3.72 19.41
CA ARG A 114 -8.63 -4.43 18.14
C ARG A 114 -9.53 -5.67 18.14
N LEU A 115 -10.24 -5.89 17.04
CA LEU A 115 -11.00 -7.12 16.85
C LEU A 115 -10.11 -8.13 16.10
N ALA A 116 -10.16 -9.40 16.49
CA ALA A 116 -9.38 -10.44 15.85
C ALA A 116 -9.80 -10.58 14.39
N GLU A 117 -8.81 -10.75 13.50
CA GLU A 117 -8.94 -10.87 12.04
C GLU A 117 -9.79 -12.08 11.66
N PHE A 118 -11.10 -11.91 11.69
CA PHE A 118 -12.04 -12.80 11.02
C PHE A 118 -12.66 -11.99 9.87
N ASP A 119 -11.95 -11.96 8.74
CA ASP A 119 -12.35 -11.83 7.33
C ASP A 119 -13.52 -10.94 6.85
N TYR A 120 -14.12 -10.10 7.69
CA TYR A 120 -15.34 -9.37 7.33
C TYR A 120 -15.22 -7.84 7.30
N GLY A 121 -14.03 -7.28 7.54
CA GLY A 121 -13.79 -5.85 7.30
C GLY A 121 -14.16 -4.92 8.45
N ILE A 122 -13.93 -5.36 9.69
CA ILE A 122 -13.85 -4.50 10.88
C ILE A 122 -12.56 -4.84 11.61
N ASP A 123 -11.71 -3.84 11.81
CA ASP A 123 -10.39 -4.04 12.40
C ASP A 123 -10.38 -3.67 13.90
N GLY A 124 -11.36 -2.88 14.36
CA GLY A 124 -11.47 -2.52 15.76
C GLY A 124 -12.80 -1.87 16.14
N GLU A 125 -12.95 -1.64 17.44
CA GLU A 125 -14.07 -0.92 18.02
C GLU A 125 -13.58 0.18 18.97
N VAL A 126 -14.34 1.27 19.04
CA VAL A 126 -14.16 2.32 20.07
C VAL A 126 -15.40 2.31 20.95
N GLU A 127 -15.24 1.91 22.20
CA GLU A 127 -16.25 2.07 23.23
C GLU A 127 -16.08 3.40 23.95
N PHE A 128 -17.19 4.12 24.06
CA PHE A 128 -17.24 5.43 24.66
C PHE A 128 -17.48 5.34 26.17
N LYS A 129 -16.76 6.15 26.93
CA LYS A 129 -16.96 6.33 28.36
C LYS A 129 -17.92 7.49 28.64
N GLY A 130 -18.73 7.35 29.67
CA GLY A 130 -19.58 8.41 30.19
C GLY A 130 -18.78 9.53 30.88
N SER A 131 -19.47 10.58 31.32
CA SER A 131 -18.88 11.69 32.09
C SER A 131 -18.29 11.25 33.43
N ASP A 132 -18.75 10.12 33.97
CA ASP A 132 -18.20 9.47 35.17
C ASP A 132 -16.92 8.66 34.89
N GLY A 133 -16.44 8.66 33.64
CA GLY A 133 -15.27 7.91 33.21
C GLY A 133 -15.48 6.40 33.12
N LYS A 134 -16.72 5.90 33.23
CA LYS A 134 -17.02 4.47 33.11
C LYS A 134 -17.38 4.09 31.67
N PRO A 135 -17.08 2.86 31.23
CA PRO A 135 -17.52 2.36 29.94
C PRO A 135 -19.05 2.39 29.84
N SER A 136 -19.59 2.98 28.78
CA SER A 136 -21.04 3.13 28.60
C SER A 136 -21.72 1.96 27.89
N GLY A 137 -20.94 1.03 27.32
CA GLY A 137 -21.43 0.02 26.37
C GLY A 137 -21.79 0.56 24.98
N ARG A 138 -21.81 1.88 24.76
CA ARG A 138 -22.02 2.49 23.44
C ARG A 138 -20.70 2.55 22.69
N LYS A 139 -20.71 2.10 21.43
CA LYS A 139 -19.50 1.94 20.62
C LYS A 139 -19.73 2.26 19.15
N ILE A 140 -18.62 2.40 18.43
CA ILE A 140 -18.54 2.37 16.95
C ILE A 140 -17.55 1.29 16.52
N TYR A 141 -17.71 0.83 15.28
CA TYR A 141 -16.74 -0.05 14.62
C TYR A 141 -15.88 0.73 13.65
N LEU A 142 -14.63 0.31 13.48
CA LEU A 142 -13.67 0.93 12.58
C LEU A 142 -13.18 -0.07 11.53
N GLN A 143 -13.22 0.33 10.27
CA GLN A 143 -12.42 -0.27 9.20
C GLN A 143 -11.25 0.68 8.92
N LEU A 144 -10.03 0.19 9.07
CA LEU A 144 -8.77 0.86 8.85
C LEU A 144 -8.23 0.54 7.45
N LYS A 145 -7.76 1.58 6.75
CA LYS A 145 -7.08 1.48 5.46
C LYS A 145 -5.90 2.44 5.46
N SER A 146 -4.70 1.95 5.16
CA SER A 146 -3.45 2.74 5.25
C SER A 146 -2.65 2.62 3.97
N GLY A 147 -2.44 3.74 3.28
CA GLY A 147 -1.76 3.81 2.00
C GLY A 147 -2.51 4.69 0.99
N ASP A 148 -1.77 5.20 0.01
CA ASP A 148 -2.31 6.19 -0.94
C ASP A 148 -3.16 5.57 -2.06
N SER A 149 -3.16 4.24 -2.19
CA SER A 149 -3.90 3.51 -3.23
C SER A 149 -5.41 3.36 -2.94
N TYR A 150 -5.85 3.62 -1.71
CA TYR A 150 -7.25 3.39 -1.30
C TYR A 150 -8.21 4.47 -1.79
N LEU A 151 -7.72 5.67 -2.09
CA LEU A 151 -8.51 6.76 -2.61
C LEU A 151 -8.02 7.17 -3.98
N ARG A 152 -8.96 7.34 -4.91
CA ARG A 152 -8.69 7.98 -6.20
C ARG A 152 -9.54 9.21 -6.39
N THR A 153 -9.01 10.20 -7.08
CA THR A 153 -9.79 11.34 -7.54
C THR A 153 -10.64 10.94 -8.76
N ARG A 154 -11.96 11.07 -8.66
CA ARG A 154 -12.87 10.80 -9.76
C ARG A 154 -12.87 11.98 -10.75
N LYS A 155 -12.57 11.70 -12.02
CA LYS A 155 -12.34 12.74 -13.05
C LYS A 155 -13.52 13.67 -13.32
N ARG A 156 -14.75 13.21 -13.14
CA ARG A 156 -15.96 13.97 -13.54
C ARG A 156 -16.29 15.13 -12.59
N ASP A 157 -15.97 14.99 -11.31
CA ASP A 157 -16.40 15.90 -10.23
C ASP A 157 -15.27 16.24 -9.25
N GLY A 158 -14.09 15.64 -9.39
CA GLY A 158 -12.94 15.91 -8.52
C GLY A 158 -13.04 15.26 -7.13
N GLU A 159 -14.10 14.49 -6.88
CA GLU A 159 -14.34 13.87 -5.58
C GLU A 159 -13.35 12.72 -5.31
N GLU A 160 -12.95 12.58 -4.05
CA GLU A 160 -12.21 11.39 -3.61
C GLU A 160 -13.17 10.21 -3.47
N VAL A 161 -12.80 9.08 -4.08
CA VAL A 161 -13.62 7.88 -4.11
C VAL A 161 -12.84 6.70 -3.57
N PHE A 162 -13.49 5.96 -2.67
CA PHE A 162 -13.09 4.64 -2.22
C PHE A 162 -13.88 3.59 -3.02
N ASP A 163 -13.17 2.76 -3.80
CA ASP A 163 -13.79 1.67 -4.55
C ASP A 163 -13.79 0.37 -3.74
N VAL A 164 -14.99 -0.08 -3.36
CA VAL A 164 -15.14 -1.33 -2.62
C VAL A 164 -14.88 -2.53 -3.55
N GLN A 165 -13.91 -3.36 -3.19
CA GLN A 165 -13.50 -4.55 -3.97
C GLN A 165 -14.48 -5.73 -3.86
N ASN A 166 -15.26 -5.79 -2.79
CA ASN A 166 -16.28 -6.82 -2.59
C ASN A 166 -17.58 -6.17 -2.08
N GLU A 167 -18.65 -6.25 -2.86
CA GLU A 167 -19.96 -5.67 -2.52
C GLU A 167 -20.49 -6.15 -1.17
N ARG A 168 -20.13 -7.37 -0.74
CA ARG A 168 -20.51 -7.91 0.57
C ARG A 168 -20.08 -7.03 1.74
N HIS A 169 -19.01 -6.23 1.59
CA HIS A 169 -18.58 -5.30 2.64
C HIS A 169 -19.59 -4.17 2.86
N LEU A 170 -20.30 -3.75 1.81
CA LEU A 170 -21.31 -2.70 1.92
C LEU A 170 -22.47 -3.16 2.81
N ASP A 171 -23.02 -4.32 2.51
CA ASP A 171 -24.10 -4.93 3.28
C ASP A 171 -23.64 -5.23 4.70
N TYR A 172 -22.43 -5.79 4.84
CA TYR A 172 -21.85 -6.12 6.13
C TYR A 172 -21.68 -4.90 7.03
N TRP A 173 -21.19 -3.77 6.50
CA TRP A 173 -21.04 -2.54 7.28
C TRP A 173 -22.37 -1.95 7.72
N VAL A 174 -23.40 -2.03 6.87
CA VAL A 174 -24.75 -1.52 7.21
C VAL A 174 -25.47 -2.43 8.20
N SER A 175 -25.20 -3.75 8.17
CA SER A 175 -25.84 -4.73 9.06
C SER A 175 -25.27 -4.76 10.49
N GLN A 176 -24.19 -4.02 10.77
CA GLN A 176 -23.57 -4.02 12.10
C GLN A 176 -24.50 -3.42 13.16
N SER A 177 -24.34 -3.89 14.40
CA SER A 177 -25.10 -3.39 15.55
C SER A 177 -24.77 -1.95 15.96
N ALA A 178 -23.68 -1.39 15.42
CA ALA A 178 -23.21 -0.05 15.67
C ALA A 178 -22.67 0.56 14.37
N ASP A 179 -22.63 1.89 14.31
CA ASP A 179 -22.14 2.59 13.13
C ASP A 179 -20.68 2.20 12.83
N VAL A 180 -20.41 1.94 11.55
CA VAL A 180 -19.07 1.67 11.04
C VAL A 180 -18.48 2.94 10.48
N TYR A 181 -17.23 3.22 10.88
CA TYR A 181 -16.42 4.30 10.36
C TYR A 181 -15.29 3.75 9.48
N LEU A 182 -15.17 4.30 8.28
CA LEU A 182 -14.04 4.05 7.40
C LEU A 182 -12.94 5.06 7.73
N VAL A 183 -11.79 4.58 8.19
CA VAL A 183 -10.62 5.37 8.58
C VAL A 183 -9.53 5.14 7.55
N ILE A 184 -9.07 6.23 6.91
CA ILE A 184 -8.05 6.19 5.87
C ILE A 184 -6.86 7.04 6.30
N ARG A 185 -5.68 6.41 6.31
CA ARG A 185 -4.39 7.11 6.44
C ARG A 185 -3.69 7.20 5.09
N GLN A 186 -3.37 8.43 4.69
CA GLN A 186 -2.53 8.70 3.52
C GLN A 186 -1.08 8.94 3.95
N THR A 187 -0.13 8.47 3.14
CA THR A 187 1.31 8.61 3.35
C THR A 187 1.83 9.95 2.83
N GLU A 188 3.10 10.27 3.13
CA GLU A 188 3.68 11.60 2.90
C GLU A 188 3.93 11.93 1.42
N GLU A 189 4.15 10.93 0.56
CA GLU A 189 4.41 11.12 -0.88
C GLU A 189 3.24 11.78 -1.62
N ALA A 190 2.00 11.51 -1.21
CA ALA A 190 0.80 12.16 -1.75
C ALA A 190 0.61 13.63 -1.30
N ARG A 191 1.39 14.11 -0.31
CA ARG A 191 1.12 15.37 0.40
C ARG A 191 1.94 16.57 -0.07
N MET A 192 2.94 16.38 -0.92
CA MET A 192 3.70 17.52 -1.48
C MET A 192 2.83 18.50 -2.30
N GLU A 193 1.62 18.12 -2.70
CA GLU A 193 0.72 18.98 -3.49
C GLU A 193 -0.45 19.63 -2.70
N ARG A 194 -0.82 19.16 -1.49
CA ARG A 194 -2.17 19.45 -0.94
C ARG A 194 -2.30 19.90 0.52
N ASP A 195 -1.22 20.11 1.27
CA ASP A 195 -1.28 20.63 2.65
C ASP A 195 -1.44 22.18 2.72
N ARG A 196 -2.43 22.74 2.01
CA ARG A 196 -2.95 24.11 2.28
C ARG A 196 -4.17 24.12 3.20
N ASP A 197 -4.86 22.99 3.38
CA ASP A 197 -6.16 22.91 4.07
C ASP A 197 -6.13 22.23 5.45
N GLY A 198 -4.95 21.87 5.97
CA GLY A 198 -4.80 21.37 7.34
C GLY A 198 -5.50 20.04 7.67
N LYS A 199 -5.95 19.28 6.66
CA LYS A 199 -6.59 17.96 6.85
C LYS A 199 -5.50 16.95 7.27
N GLY A 200 -5.55 16.51 8.53
CA GLY A 200 -4.60 15.55 9.09
C GLY A 200 -4.40 14.29 8.24
N ARG A 201 -3.26 13.61 8.39
CA ARG A 201 -2.89 12.43 7.57
C ARG A 201 -3.87 11.26 7.69
N ILE A 202 -4.75 11.30 8.68
CA ILE A 202 -5.73 10.28 9.00
C ILE A 202 -7.11 10.95 8.96
N ARG A 203 -7.98 10.45 8.09
CA ARG A 203 -9.34 10.93 7.93
C ARG A 203 -10.32 9.80 8.17
N TRP A 204 -11.52 10.14 8.62
CA TRP A 204 -12.58 9.16 8.84
C TRP A 204 -13.94 9.68 8.44
N MET A 205 -14.86 8.77 8.13
CA MET A 205 -16.26 9.08 7.91
C MET A 205 -17.15 7.95 8.42
N ASN A 206 -18.37 8.28 8.84
CA ASN A 206 -19.39 7.28 9.15
C ASN A 206 -19.91 6.64 7.84
N VAL A 207 -19.29 5.55 7.44
CA VAL A 207 -19.60 4.88 6.17
C VAL A 207 -20.97 4.21 6.23
N SER A 208 -21.37 3.66 7.38
CA SER A 208 -22.68 3.04 7.53
C SER A 208 -23.83 4.04 7.35
N ARG A 209 -23.72 5.25 7.91
CA ARG A 209 -24.69 6.35 7.72
C ARG A 209 -24.71 6.80 6.26
N TYR A 210 -23.54 7.02 5.65
CA TYR A 210 -23.42 7.36 4.23
C TYR A 210 -24.14 6.34 3.33
N LEU A 211 -23.92 5.03 3.56
CA LEU A 211 -24.56 3.96 2.78
C LEU A 211 -26.08 3.88 3.00
N ARG A 212 -26.56 4.21 4.20
CA ARG A 212 -28.00 4.30 4.50
C ARG A 212 -28.67 5.50 3.84
N GLU A 213 -27.97 6.62 3.67
CA GLU A 213 -28.53 7.86 3.11
C GLU A 213 -28.37 8.01 1.60
N ARG A 214 -27.36 7.38 0.99
CA ARG A 214 -27.11 7.48 -0.46
C ARG A 214 -28.28 6.96 -1.30
N GLN A 215 -28.54 7.59 -2.44
CA GLN A 215 -29.57 7.19 -3.39
C GLN A 215 -29.16 5.97 -4.24
N ASP A 216 -27.88 5.84 -4.56
CA ASP A 216 -27.32 4.82 -5.43
C ASP A 216 -26.93 3.53 -4.68
N LYS A 217 -27.93 2.81 -4.16
CA LYS A 217 -27.72 1.64 -3.28
C LYS A 217 -26.83 0.53 -3.87
N ALA A 218 -26.83 0.35 -5.19
CA ALA A 218 -26.03 -0.67 -5.88
C ALA A 218 -24.58 -0.23 -6.18
N SER A 219 -24.23 1.03 -5.94
CA SER A 219 -22.90 1.55 -6.27
C SER A 219 -21.82 0.98 -5.35
N ARG A 220 -20.68 0.60 -5.92
CA ARG A 220 -19.47 0.20 -5.18
C ARG A 220 -18.57 1.38 -4.84
N GLN A 221 -18.92 2.57 -5.30
CA GLN A 221 -18.16 3.79 -5.10
C GLN A 221 -18.70 4.51 -3.86
N ILE A 222 -17.81 4.77 -2.91
CA ILE A 222 -18.09 5.62 -1.77
C ILE A 222 -17.36 6.94 -2.02
N VAL A 223 -18.12 8.04 -2.09
CA VAL A 223 -17.53 9.38 -2.06
C VAL A 223 -17.00 9.60 -0.65
N PHE A 224 -15.68 9.69 -0.53
CA PHE A 224 -14.99 9.79 0.74
C PHE A 224 -14.84 11.26 1.16
N SER A 225 -15.83 11.76 1.87
CA SER A 225 -15.82 13.11 2.45
C SER A 225 -15.41 13.06 3.93
N GLY A 226 -14.32 12.35 4.23
CA GLY A 226 -13.85 12.17 5.61
C GLY A 226 -13.23 13.42 6.22
N GLU A 227 -13.55 13.66 7.49
CA GLU A 227 -12.91 14.70 8.31
C GLU A 227 -11.64 14.16 8.98
N ALA A 228 -10.80 15.04 9.53
CA ALA A 228 -9.61 14.61 10.26
C ALA A 228 -10.00 13.82 11.52
N LEU A 229 -9.33 12.69 11.75
CA LEU A 229 -9.44 11.95 13.00
C LEU A 229 -8.61 12.67 14.07
N THR A 230 -9.28 13.41 14.94
CA THR A 230 -8.68 14.10 16.10
C THR A 230 -9.43 13.74 17.38
N MET A 231 -8.89 14.13 18.53
CA MET A 231 -9.57 13.94 19.82
C MET A 231 -10.95 14.60 19.84
N GLU A 232 -11.07 15.82 19.29
CA GLU A 232 -12.32 16.58 19.23
C GLU A 232 -13.35 15.89 18.34
N ALA A 233 -12.92 15.28 17.24
CA ALA A 233 -13.80 14.48 16.40
C ALA A 233 -14.32 13.24 17.17
N VAL A 234 -13.45 12.56 17.92
CA VAL A 234 -13.85 11.43 18.77
C VAL A 234 -14.85 11.86 19.85
N TRP A 235 -14.64 13.00 20.51
CA TRP A 235 -15.58 13.53 21.50
C TRP A 235 -16.93 13.93 20.90
N ARG A 236 -16.95 14.51 19.70
CA ARG A 236 -18.22 14.82 19.03
C ARG A 236 -19.03 13.54 18.76
N VAL A 237 -18.39 12.47 18.28
CA VAL A 237 -19.07 11.19 18.07
C VAL A 237 -19.54 10.59 19.40
N ARG A 238 -18.74 10.71 20.48
CA ARG A 238 -19.15 10.33 21.84
C ARG A 238 -20.44 11.05 22.24
N ASP A 239 -20.46 12.37 22.12
CA ASP A 239 -21.56 13.21 22.57
C ASP A 239 -22.83 12.97 21.74
N GLU A 240 -22.69 12.70 20.44
CA GLU A 240 -23.80 12.26 19.58
C GLU A 240 -24.40 10.92 20.05
N LEU A 241 -23.57 9.96 20.45
CA LEU A 241 -24.02 8.61 20.83
C LEU A 241 -24.58 8.53 22.24
N LEU A 242 -23.97 9.24 23.20
CA LEU A 242 -24.41 9.25 24.59
C LEU A 242 -25.59 10.20 24.82
N GLY A 243 -25.86 11.08 23.85
CA GLY A 243 -26.71 12.25 24.05
C GLY A 243 -25.95 13.32 24.85
N LYS A 244 -26.25 14.60 24.63
CA LYS A 244 -25.72 15.65 25.49
C LYS A 244 -26.21 15.38 26.92
N GLY A 245 -25.31 14.94 27.79
CA GLY A 245 -25.53 14.95 29.23
C GLY A 245 -25.70 16.36 29.75
#